data_AF-A0A7W4HDE0-F1
#
_entry.id   AF-A0A7W4HDE0-F1
#
_cell.length_a   1.000
_cell.length_b   1.000
_cell.length_c   1.000
_cell.angle_alpha   90.00
_cell.angle_beta   90.00
_cell.angle_gamma   90.00
#
_symmetry.space_group_name_H-M   'P 1'
#
loop_
_entity.id
_entity.type
_entity.pdbx_description
1 polymer ?
#
loop_
_entity_poly.entity_id
_entity_poly.type
_entity_poly.pdbx_seq_one_letter_code
_entity_poly.pdbx_strand_id
1 'polypeptide(L)'
;MKSKECCDSKFEQGCSGEVPETRAARLPLIGEEAPDFTAKTTTGWLTLSEYGKDSWVILFSHPADFTPVCTTELSGFAVRKAEFTKLNAKLLGLSVDSISAHLGWVQNVKQKTGVYFDFPIIADMKMEVAKMYGMIQGETSVAAVRAVFFIDPARKVRLIMYYPLNVGRNMDEILRCLKALQTVDQYSVATPLDWQPGDEVILHSPETLEGVERRMAGPQDGVVDFYLAKKKL
;
A
#
# COMPACT_ATOMS: atom_id res chain seq x y z
N MET A 1 -7.55 78.74 -14.69
CA MET A 1 -6.36 78.85 -15.56
C MET A 1 -5.68 77.49 -15.57
N LYS A 2 -5.83 76.75 -16.69
CA LYS A 2 -4.73 76.36 -17.63
C LYS A 2 -3.63 75.53 -16.93
N SER A 3 -3.20 74.34 -17.36
CA SER A 3 -3.42 73.53 -18.57
C SER A 3 -2.43 72.35 -18.56
N LYS A 4 -2.83 71.18 -19.12
CA LYS A 4 -2.02 70.19 -19.92
C LYS A 4 -0.85 69.47 -19.22
N GLU A 5 -0.37 68.27 -19.56
CA GLU A 5 -0.62 67.17 -20.53
C GLU A 5 0.23 65.99 -19.96
N CYS A 6 -0.26 64.74 -19.87
CA CYS A 6 -0.21 63.64 -20.85
C CYS A 6 1.17 62.97 -21.08
N CYS A 7 1.13 61.62 -21.18
CA CYS A 7 2.19 60.61 -21.46
C CYS A 7 3.14 60.26 -20.29
N ASP A 8 3.43 58.99 -19.95
CA ASP A 8 3.67 57.84 -20.83
C ASP A 8 3.16 56.48 -20.29
N SER A 9 2.97 55.61 -21.29
CA SER A 9 2.46 54.24 -21.31
C SER A 9 3.37 53.16 -20.69
N LYS A 10 2.72 52.01 -20.44
CA LYS A 10 3.23 50.62 -20.30
C LYS A 10 3.46 50.15 -18.87
N PHE A 11 2.57 49.27 -18.39
CA PHE A 11 2.91 47.90 -18.00
C PHE A 11 1.59 47.14 -17.76
N GLU A 12 0.97 46.70 -18.85
CA GLU A 12 0.22 45.44 -18.80
C GLU A 12 1.25 44.33 -18.67
N GLN A 13 1.18 43.54 -17.61
CA GLN A 13 1.65 42.17 -17.64
C GLN A 13 0.86 41.38 -16.60
N GLY A 14 -0.01 40.52 -17.14
CA GLY A 14 -0.81 39.60 -16.38
C GLY A 14 0.06 38.69 -15.53
N CYS A 15 -0.26 38.65 -14.25
CA CYS A 15 0.01 37.49 -13.42
C CYS A 15 -1.26 36.64 -13.43
N SER A 16 -1.59 36.04 -14.58
CA SER A 16 -2.41 34.82 -14.59
C SER A 16 -1.50 33.67 -14.16
N GLY A 17 -1.06 33.71 -12.90
CA GLY A 17 -0.54 32.54 -12.25
C GLY A 17 -1.75 31.65 -12.02
N GLU A 18 -1.88 30.60 -12.83
CA GLU A 18 -2.71 29.47 -12.46
C GLU A 18 -2.24 29.03 -11.07
N VAL A 19 -3.08 29.28 -10.07
CA VAL A 19 -2.96 28.60 -8.78
C VAL A 19 -3.01 27.13 -9.14
N PRO A 20 -1.99 26.31 -8.79
CA PRO A 20 -2.06 24.89 -9.07
C PRO A 20 -3.35 24.42 -8.41
N GLU A 21 -4.29 23.94 -9.22
CA GLU A 21 -5.49 23.29 -8.72
C GLU A 21 -5.02 22.30 -7.68
N THR A 22 -5.45 22.51 -6.44
CA THR A 22 -5.14 21.60 -5.35
C THR A 22 -5.81 20.31 -5.76
N ARG A 23 -5.06 19.40 -6.37
CA ARG A 23 -5.56 18.11 -6.83
C ARG A 23 -6.26 17.53 -5.61
N ALA A 24 -7.59 17.48 -5.66
CA ALA A 24 -8.36 16.92 -4.56
C ALA A 24 -7.70 15.60 -4.20
N ALA A 25 -7.37 15.41 -2.92
CA ALA A 25 -6.60 14.26 -2.46
C ALA A 25 -7.37 12.99 -2.86
N ARG A 26 -7.00 12.42 -4.01
CA ARG A 26 -7.60 11.22 -4.55
C ARG A 26 -6.87 10.03 -3.95
N LEU A 27 -7.58 8.94 -3.78
CA LEU A 27 -7.02 7.69 -3.28
C LEU A 27 -5.83 7.26 -4.16
N PRO A 28 -4.74 6.73 -3.57
CA PRO A 28 -3.70 6.08 -4.35
C PRO A 28 -4.29 4.96 -5.20
N LEU A 29 -3.85 4.84 -6.45
CA LEU A 29 -4.27 3.77 -7.35
C LEU A 29 -3.17 2.72 -7.50
N ILE A 30 -3.58 1.49 -7.82
CA ILE A 30 -2.65 0.42 -8.17
C ILE A 30 -1.85 0.84 -9.41
N GLY A 31 -0.53 0.63 -9.39
CA GLY A 31 0.44 1.03 -10.41
C GLY A 31 1.01 2.45 -10.23
N GLU A 32 0.42 3.27 -9.35
CA GLU A 32 0.95 4.60 -9.05
C GLU A 32 2.07 4.54 -8.03
N GLU A 33 2.91 5.57 -8.05
CA GLU A 33 3.91 5.76 -7.01
C GLU A 33 3.23 6.05 -5.67
N ALA A 34 3.65 5.33 -4.63
CA ALA A 34 3.15 5.48 -3.28
C ALA A 34 3.52 6.88 -2.77
N PRO A 35 2.53 7.67 -2.28
CA PRO A 35 2.81 8.97 -1.70
C PRO A 35 3.85 8.90 -0.58
N ASP A 36 4.94 9.66 -0.71
CA ASP A 36 6.02 9.66 0.27
C ASP A 36 5.66 10.51 1.50
N PHE A 37 6.18 10.13 2.66
CA PHE A 37 5.98 10.85 3.91
C PHE A 37 7.14 10.60 4.88
N THR A 38 7.32 11.54 5.80
CA THR A 38 8.19 11.37 6.98
C THR A 38 7.32 11.42 8.23
N ALA A 39 7.37 10.39 9.06
CA ALA A 39 6.50 10.28 10.22
C ALA A 39 7.21 9.73 11.45
N LYS A 40 6.70 10.10 12.63
CA LYS A 40 7.17 9.59 13.91
C LYS A 40 6.56 8.21 14.17
N THR A 41 7.40 7.24 14.53
CA THR A 41 6.97 5.87 14.83
C THR A 41 7.51 5.37 16.17
N THR A 42 7.04 4.20 16.60
CA THR A 42 7.56 3.47 17.78
C THR A 42 9.04 3.15 17.72
N THR A 43 9.66 3.17 16.53
CA THR A 43 11.10 2.90 16.34
C THR A 43 11.89 4.14 15.91
N GLY A 44 11.32 5.34 16.08
CA GLY A 44 11.93 6.61 15.65
C GLY A 44 11.26 7.23 14.43
N TRP A 45 11.86 8.29 13.90
CA TRP A 45 11.39 8.90 12.65
C TRP A 45 11.83 8.06 11.46
N LEU A 46 10.96 7.93 10.46
CA LEU A 46 11.30 7.30 9.18
C LEU A 46 10.65 8.04 8.02
N THR A 47 11.29 7.95 6.86
CA THR A 47 10.72 8.34 5.56
C THR A 47 10.36 7.08 4.80
N LEU A 48 9.15 7.01 4.22
CA LEU A 48 8.65 5.78 3.58
C LEU A 48 9.60 5.28 2.47
N SER A 49 10.08 6.18 1.62
CA SER A 49 10.98 5.84 0.52
C SER A 49 12.33 5.25 0.96
N GLU A 50 12.88 5.74 2.06
CA GLU A 50 14.10 5.20 2.66
C GLU A 50 13.83 3.87 3.35
N TYR A 51 12.73 3.78 4.10
CA TYR A 51 12.33 2.57 4.82
C TYR A 51 12.06 1.39 3.86
N GLY A 52 11.36 1.66 2.75
CA GLY A 52 11.03 0.69 1.72
C GLY A 52 12.11 0.44 0.69
N LYS A 53 13.29 1.08 0.80
CA LYS A 53 14.37 0.86 -0.18
C LYS A 53 14.72 -0.63 -0.28
N ASP A 54 14.70 -1.14 -1.51
CA ASP A 54 15.01 -2.52 -1.89
C ASP A 54 14.13 -3.60 -1.22
N SER A 55 13.00 -3.22 -0.61
CA SER A 55 12.08 -4.13 0.08
C SER A 55 10.63 -3.78 -0.21
N TRP A 56 9.75 -4.77 -0.11
CA TRP A 56 8.31 -4.49 -0.06
C TRP A 56 7.94 -3.83 1.27
N VAL A 57 6.93 -2.97 1.27
CA VAL A 57 6.32 -2.42 2.49
C VAL A 57 4.86 -2.81 2.53
N ILE A 58 4.46 -3.46 3.62
CA ILE A 58 3.07 -3.71 3.97
C ILE A 58 2.67 -2.61 4.96
N LEU A 59 2.10 -1.54 4.42
CA LEU A 59 1.57 -0.43 5.21
C LEU A 59 0.14 -0.74 5.59
N PHE A 60 -0.18 -0.79 6.87
CA PHE A 60 -1.52 -1.14 7.33
C PHE A 60 -1.97 -0.24 8.47
N SER A 61 -3.25 0.12 8.45
CA SER A 61 -3.84 0.94 9.51
C SER A 61 -4.72 0.13 10.45
N HIS A 62 -4.93 0.67 11.65
CA HIS A 62 -5.94 0.20 12.59
C HIS A 62 -6.69 1.40 13.21
N PRO A 63 -7.96 1.22 13.63
CA PRO A 63 -8.77 2.32 14.15
C PRO A 63 -8.21 3.01 15.39
N ALA A 64 -7.84 2.23 16.41
CA ALA A 64 -7.36 2.77 17.68
C ALA A 64 -6.59 1.71 18.48
N ASP A 65 -5.59 2.17 19.22
CA ASP A 65 -4.90 1.40 20.26
C ASP A 65 -5.87 0.96 21.37
N PHE A 66 -5.46 -0.04 22.16
CA PHE A 66 -6.26 -0.57 23.28
C PHE A 66 -7.66 -1.09 22.90
N THR A 67 -7.88 -1.45 21.63
CA THR A 67 -9.13 -2.08 21.17
C THR A 67 -8.91 -3.56 20.81
N PRO A 68 -9.93 -4.42 20.99
CA PRO A 68 -9.76 -5.87 20.94
C PRO A 68 -9.36 -6.39 19.55
N VAL A 69 -10.07 -6.01 18.49
CA VAL A 69 -9.78 -6.49 17.13
C VAL A 69 -8.40 -6.01 16.66
N CYS A 70 -8.04 -4.74 16.93
CA CYS A 70 -6.69 -4.23 16.61
C CYS A 70 -5.60 -5.01 17.35
N THR A 71 -5.85 -5.37 18.61
CA THR A 71 -4.92 -6.18 19.41
C THR A 71 -4.71 -7.57 18.79
N THR A 72 -5.78 -8.21 18.30
CA THR A 72 -5.64 -9.50 17.60
C THR A 72 -4.83 -9.36 16.31
N GLU A 73 -5.04 -8.29 15.54
CA GLU A 73 -4.39 -8.11 14.23
C GLU A 73 -2.91 -7.78 14.35
N LEU A 74 -2.55 -6.81 15.20
CA LEU A 74 -1.14 -6.44 15.38
C LEU A 74 -0.35 -7.56 16.06
N SER A 75 -0.99 -8.34 16.94
CA SER A 75 -0.39 -9.57 17.46
C SER A 75 -0.16 -10.60 16.35
N GLY A 76 -1.12 -10.78 15.44
CA GLY A 76 -0.99 -11.64 14.28
C GLY A 76 0.18 -11.23 13.38
N PHE A 77 0.31 -9.93 13.07
CA PHE A 77 1.43 -9.38 12.32
C PHE A 77 2.77 -9.60 13.05
N ALA A 78 2.82 -9.38 14.37
CA ALA A 78 4.03 -9.56 15.16
C ALA A 78 4.51 -11.00 15.19
N VAL A 79 3.60 -11.95 15.46
CA VAL A 79 3.91 -13.38 15.48
C VAL A 79 4.38 -13.88 14.11
N ARG A 80 3.79 -13.36 13.03
CA ARG A 80 4.10 -13.78 11.65
C ARG A 80 5.12 -12.89 10.94
N LYS A 81 5.75 -11.94 11.62
CA LYS A 81 6.74 -10.99 11.05
C LYS A 81 7.85 -11.71 10.28
N ALA A 82 8.30 -12.86 10.75
CA ALA A 82 9.35 -13.65 10.10
C ALA A 82 8.95 -14.13 8.69
N GLU A 83 7.67 -14.42 8.45
CA GLU A 83 7.18 -14.81 7.12
C GLU A 83 7.27 -13.64 6.13
N PHE A 84 6.93 -12.42 6.56
CA PHE A 84 7.11 -11.20 5.76
C PHE A 84 8.59 -10.92 5.49
N THR A 85 9.43 -11.05 6.52
CA THR A 85 10.89 -10.83 6.40
C THR A 85 11.51 -11.80 5.39
N LYS A 86 11.10 -13.07 5.41
CA LYS A 86 11.54 -14.09 4.43
C LYS A 86 11.14 -13.72 2.99
N LEU A 87 10.05 -12.99 2.82
CA LEU A 87 9.58 -12.46 1.54
C LEU A 87 10.15 -11.07 1.23
N ASN A 88 11.24 -10.62 1.88
CA ASN A 88 11.80 -9.28 1.73
C ASN A 88 10.74 -8.16 1.87
N ALA A 89 9.82 -8.33 2.82
CA ALA A 89 8.77 -7.37 3.12
C ALA A 89 8.87 -6.86 4.55
N LYS A 90 8.70 -5.55 4.70
CA LYS A 90 8.70 -4.83 5.96
C LYS A 90 7.28 -4.46 6.36
N LEU A 91 6.98 -4.54 7.65
CA LEU A 91 5.68 -4.19 8.22
C LEU A 91 5.71 -2.74 8.71
N LEU A 92 4.67 -1.97 8.42
CA LEU A 92 4.52 -0.59 8.88
C LEU A 92 3.07 -0.36 9.33
N GLY A 93 2.85 -0.27 10.64
CA GLY A 93 1.54 0.01 11.23
C GLY A 93 1.21 1.50 11.26
N LEU A 94 -0.07 1.84 11.38
CA LEU A 94 -0.53 3.23 11.53
C LEU A 94 -1.83 3.30 12.32
N SER A 95 -1.92 4.22 13.28
CA SER A 95 -3.21 4.78 13.71
C SER A 95 -3.06 6.28 13.97
N VAL A 96 -4.17 6.90 14.36
CA VAL A 96 -4.23 8.34 14.69
C VAL A 96 -3.84 8.61 16.15
N ASP A 97 -3.42 7.57 16.89
CA ASP A 97 -3.03 7.67 18.28
C ASP A 97 -1.66 8.34 18.44
N SER A 98 -1.39 8.79 19.67
CA SER A 98 -0.09 9.36 20.01
C SER A 98 0.99 8.28 20.16
N ILE A 99 2.26 8.68 20.02
CA ILE A 99 3.39 7.77 20.24
C ILE A 99 3.39 7.13 21.64
N SER A 100 2.96 7.89 22.66
CA SER A 100 2.89 7.41 24.05
C SER A 100 1.81 6.33 24.22
N ALA A 101 0.70 6.46 23.48
CA ALA A 101 -0.35 5.43 23.45
C ALA A 101 0.18 4.14 22.84
N HIS A 102 0.88 4.21 21.69
CA HIS A 102 1.48 3.03 21.07
C HIS A 102 2.43 2.31 22.03
N LEU A 103 3.36 3.04 22.65
CA LEU A 103 4.33 2.44 23.57
C LEU A 103 3.64 1.80 24.78
N GLY A 104 2.64 2.47 25.35
CA GLY A 104 1.84 1.92 26.45
C GLY A 104 1.08 0.66 26.05
N TRP A 105 0.50 0.65 24.84
CA TRP A 105 -0.27 -0.48 24.33
C TRP A 105 0.62 -1.68 23.99
N VAL A 106 1.73 -1.46 23.28
CA VAL A 106 2.73 -2.50 22.98
C VAL A 106 3.23 -3.14 24.27
N GLN A 107 3.55 -2.32 25.29
CA GLN A 107 3.99 -2.83 26.59
C GLN A 107 2.89 -3.60 27.31
N ASN A 108 1.64 -3.11 27.26
CA ASN A 108 0.50 -3.80 27.85
C ASN A 108 0.27 -5.18 27.21
N VAL A 109 0.27 -5.26 25.87
CA VAL A 109 0.11 -6.53 25.14
C VAL A 109 1.25 -7.48 25.49
N LYS A 110 2.50 -7.01 25.46
CA LYS A 110 3.67 -7.83 25.85
C LYS A 110 3.53 -8.41 27.25
N GLN A 111 3.11 -7.61 28.23
CA GLN A 111 2.94 -8.06 29.61
C GLN A 111 1.80 -9.07 29.77
N LYS A 112 0.72 -8.93 28.99
CA LYS A 112 -0.49 -9.75 29.14
C LYS A 112 -0.49 -11.02 28.29
N THR A 113 0.18 -11.00 27.13
CA THR A 113 0.14 -12.09 26.14
C THR A 113 1.51 -12.63 25.76
N GLY A 114 2.59 -11.93 26.12
CA GLY A 114 3.96 -12.25 25.69
C GLY A 114 4.30 -11.76 24.28
N VAL A 115 3.35 -11.23 23.52
CA VAL A 115 3.58 -10.77 22.14
C VAL A 115 4.12 -9.34 22.14
N TYR A 116 5.22 -9.11 21.43
CA TYR A 116 5.83 -7.79 21.27
C TYR A 116 5.74 -7.33 19.82
N PHE A 117 5.20 -6.13 19.59
CA PHE A 117 5.04 -5.56 18.26
C PHE A 117 6.38 -4.95 17.80
N ASP A 118 7.29 -5.82 17.35
CA ASP A 118 8.63 -5.46 16.90
C ASP A 118 8.62 -4.91 15.47
N PHE A 119 7.83 -3.87 15.21
CA PHE A 119 7.82 -3.15 13.94
C PHE A 119 7.35 -1.70 14.17
N PRO A 120 7.67 -0.77 13.25
CA PRO A 120 7.25 0.61 13.39
C PRO A 120 5.74 0.75 13.31
N ILE A 121 5.16 1.52 14.24
CA ILE A 121 3.76 1.98 14.22
C ILE A 121 3.79 3.51 14.17
N ILE A 122 3.21 4.08 13.12
CA ILE A 122 3.12 5.51 12.87
C ILE A 122 2.09 6.14 13.81
N ALA A 123 2.52 7.19 14.51
CA ALA A 123 1.66 8.06 15.31
C ALA A 123 1.14 9.23 14.46
N ASP A 124 0.02 9.04 13.77
CA ASP A 124 -0.53 10.01 12.81
C ASP A 124 -1.64 10.88 13.42
N MET A 125 -1.34 11.60 14.51
CA MET A 125 -2.32 12.39 15.27
C MET A 125 -3.01 13.48 14.43
N LYS A 126 -2.39 13.94 13.34
CA LYS A 126 -2.96 14.93 12.41
C LYS A 126 -3.72 14.30 11.24
N MET A 127 -3.71 12.96 11.14
CA MET A 127 -4.32 12.18 10.07
C MET A 127 -3.73 12.52 8.70
N GLU A 128 -2.50 13.01 8.63
CA GLU A 128 -1.89 13.47 7.38
C GLU A 128 -1.59 12.26 6.47
N VAL A 129 -0.97 11.23 7.02
CA VAL A 129 -0.67 9.98 6.28
C VAL A 129 -1.97 9.22 6.02
N ALA A 130 -2.86 9.14 7.00
CA ALA A 130 -4.16 8.47 6.87
C ALA A 130 -5.01 9.10 5.75
N LYS A 131 -5.05 10.43 5.64
CA LYS A 131 -5.77 11.12 4.54
C LYS A 131 -5.06 10.92 3.20
N MET A 132 -3.74 11.01 3.17
CA MET A 132 -2.92 10.79 1.97
C MET A 132 -3.16 9.40 1.35
N TYR A 133 -3.37 8.40 2.20
CA TYR A 133 -3.66 7.02 1.80
C TYR A 133 -5.14 6.66 1.84
N GLY A 134 -6.06 7.61 2.03
CA GLY A 134 -7.50 7.31 1.98
C GLY A 134 -8.02 6.37 3.07
N MET A 135 -7.33 6.34 4.20
CA MET A 135 -7.65 5.50 5.36
C MET A 135 -8.75 6.12 6.24
N ILE A 136 -9.06 7.41 6.07
CA ILE A 136 -10.23 8.05 6.69
C ILE A 136 -11.41 7.95 5.71
N GLN A 137 -12.46 7.23 6.07
CA GLN A 137 -13.61 6.93 5.20
C GLN A 137 -14.94 7.18 5.90
N GLY A 138 -16.06 7.03 5.18
CA GLY A 138 -17.39 7.41 5.68
C GLY A 138 -17.86 6.72 6.97
N GLU A 139 -17.25 5.60 7.37
CA GLU A 139 -17.57 4.90 8.63
C GLU A 139 -17.12 5.72 9.87
N THR A 140 -16.06 6.52 9.75
CA THR A 140 -15.54 7.35 10.84
C THR A 140 -14.67 8.48 10.31
N SER A 141 -14.85 9.69 10.86
CA SER A 141 -14.01 10.86 10.55
C SER A 141 -12.82 11.03 11.50
N VAL A 142 -12.74 10.21 12.55
CA VAL A 142 -11.78 10.40 13.66
C VAL A 142 -10.82 9.23 13.84
N ALA A 143 -10.92 8.19 13.02
CA ALA A 143 -10.05 7.01 13.07
C ALA A 143 -9.81 6.47 11.66
N ALA A 144 -8.72 5.72 11.48
CA ALA A 144 -8.48 5.02 10.24
C ALA A 144 -9.33 3.75 10.14
N VAL A 145 -9.84 3.42 8.95
CA VAL A 145 -10.36 2.07 8.66
C VAL A 145 -9.22 1.06 8.64
N ARG A 146 -9.52 -0.24 8.50
CA ARG A 146 -8.49 -1.29 8.42
C ARG A 146 -7.98 -1.42 6.98
N ALA A 147 -7.12 -0.51 6.57
CA ALA A 147 -6.50 -0.55 5.24
C ALA A 147 -5.21 -1.40 5.24
N VAL A 148 -4.87 -1.97 4.09
CA VAL A 148 -3.57 -2.60 3.82
C VAL A 148 -3.12 -2.20 2.43
N PHE A 149 -1.90 -1.66 2.33
CA PHE A 149 -1.23 -1.29 1.09
C PHE A 149 -0.01 -2.17 0.91
N PHE A 150 0.11 -2.74 -0.29
CA PHE A 150 1.29 -3.48 -0.73
C PHE A 150 2.10 -2.53 -1.61
N ILE A 151 3.25 -2.10 -1.13
CA ILE A 151 4.13 -1.18 -1.85
C ILE A 151 5.38 -1.96 -2.23
N ASP A 152 5.73 -2.00 -3.52
CA ASP A 152 6.88 -2.75 -4.01
C ASP A 152 8.21 -1.96 -3.87
N PRO A 153 9.36 -2.59 -4.13
CA PRO A 153 10.67 -1.93 -4.05
C PRO A 153 10.84 -0.75 -5.02
N ALA A 154 10.03 -0.67 -6.08
CA ALA A 154 9.98 0.47 -7.01
C ALA A 154 9.01 1.57 -6.53
N ARG A 155 8.55 1.48 -5.27
CA ARG A 155 7.58 2.35 -4.62
C ARG A 155 6.23 2.40 -5.34
N LYS A 156 5.82 1.35 -6.04
CA LYS A 156 4.49 1.29 -6.65
C LYS A 156 3.49 0.65 -5.71
N VAL A 157 2.28 1.20 -5.65
CA VAL A 157 1.14 0.54 -4.98
C VAL A 157 0.70 -0.64 -5.83
N ARG A 158 0.68 -1.85 -5.27
CA ARG A 158 0.40 -3.09 -6.01
C ARG A 158 -0.92 -3.74 -5.64
N LEU A 159 -1.38 -3.49 -4.42
CA LEU A 159 -2.67 -3.98 -3.93
C LEU A 159 -3.12 -3.09 -2.77
N ILE A 160 -4.43 -2.87 -2.70
CA ILE A 160 -5.08 -2.13 -1.63
C ILE A 160 -6.24 -2.99 -1.11
N MET A 161 -6.31 -3.18 0.20
CA MET A 161 -7.43 -3.84 0.87
C MET A 161 -8.04 -2.88 1.88
N TYR A 162 -9.37 -2.74 1.88
CA TYR A 162 -10.10 -1.99 2.90
C TYR A 162 -11.08 -2.90 3.63
N TYR A 163 -10.95 -2.95 4.95
CA TYR A 163 -11.87 -3.65 5.84
C TYR A 163 -12.55 -2.61 6.77
N PRO A 164 -13.84 -2.82 7.11
CA PRO A 164 -14.53 -1.96 8.06
C PRO A 164 -13.98 -2.14 9.49
N LEU A 165 -14.37 -1.25 10.39
CA LEU A 165 -13.86 -1.22 11.77
C LEU A 165 -14.09 -2.54 12.52
N ASN A 166 -15.19 -3.26 12.23
CA ASN A 166 -15.64 -4.43 12.98
C ASN A 166 -15.24 -5.79 12.35
N VAL A 167 -14.54 -5.81 11.22
CA VAL A 167 -14.09 -7.06 10.58
C VAL A 167 -12.57 -7.14 10.61
N GLY A 168 -12.03 -8.14 11.32
CA GLY A 168 -10.59 -8.43 11.33
C GLY A 168 -10.11 -8.99 9.98
N ARG A 169 -8.89 -8.60 9.59
CA ARG A 169 -8.25 -9.05 8.34
C ARG A 169 -7.80 -10.50 8.42
N ASN A 170 -7.79 -11.16 7.27
CA ASN A 170 -7.21 -12.49 7.12
C ASN A 170 -5.71 -12.38 6.79
N MET A 171 -4.85 -12.83 7.71
CA MET A 171 -3.40 -12.77 7.55
C MET A 171 -2.88 -13.73 6.46
N ASP A 172 -3.54 -14.86 6.25
CA ASP A 172 -3.17 -15.79 5.18
C ASP A 172 -3.39 -15.19 3.81
N GLU A 173 -4.47 -14.42 3.64
CA GLU A 173 -4.72 -13.72 2.38
C GLU A 173 -3.67 -12.64 2.12
N ILE A 174 -3.28 -11.88 3.16
CA ILE A 174 -2.22 -10.87 3.04
C ILE A 174 -0.91 -11.52 2.56
N LEU A 175 -0.51 -12.64 3.17
CA LEU A 175 0.72 -13.35 2.77
C LEU A 175 0.59 -14.03 1.40
N ARG A 176 -0.58 -14.58 1.06
CA ARG A 176 -0.83 -15.18 -0.26
C ARG A 176 -0.73 -14.13 -1.35
N CYS A 177 -1.35 -12.96 -1.17
CA CYS A 177 -1.24 -11.83 -2.10
C CYS A 177 0.21 -11.38 -2.29
N LEU A 178 0.99 -11.23 -1.22
CA LEU A 178 2.40 -10.87 -1.32
C LEU A 178 3.19 -11.90 -2.15
N LYS A 179 2.99 -13.19 -1.88
CA LYS A 179 3.64 -14.27 -2.64
C LYS A 179 3.22 -14.27 -4.10
N ALA A 180 1.93 -14.06 -4.39
CA ALA A 180 1.41 -13.98 -5.75
C ALA A 180 2.03 -12.79 -6.50
N LEU A 181 2.05 -11.60 -5.90
CA LEU A 181 2.66 -10.40 -6.48
C LEU A 181 4.15 -10.60 -6.79
N GLN A 182 4.91 -11.22 -5.88
CA GLN A 182 6.32 -11.51 -6.14
C GLN A 182 6.51 -12.58 -7.21
N THR A 183 5.61 -13.56 -7.28
CA THR A 183 5.65 -14.62 -8.29
C THR A 183 5.39 -14.06 -9.69
N VAL A 184 4.39 -13.19 -9.85
CA VAL A 184 4.10 -12.57 -11.16
C VAL A 184 5.28 -11.72 -11.64
N ASP A 185 5.92 -10.97 -10.73
CA ASP A 185 7.08 -10.13 -11.05
C ASP A 185 8.30 -10.98 -11.43
N GLN A 186 8.58 -12.04 -10.65
CA GLN A 186 9.76 -12.87 -10.86
C GLN A 186 9.68 -13.71 -12.14
N TYR A 187 8.51 -14.25 -12.47
CA TYR A 187 8.37 -15.23 -13.55
C TYR A 187 7.66 -14.68 -14.80
N SER A 188 7.18 -13.42 -14.76
CA SER A 188 6.40 -12.81 -15.86
C SER A 188 5.22 -13.68 -16.27
N VAL A 189 4.37 -13.98 -15.30
CA VAL A 189 3.18 -14.85 -15.40
C VAL A 189 2.00 -14.18 -14.69
N ALA A 190 0.80 -14.74 -14.86
CA ALA A 190 -0.36 -14.40 -14.06
C ALA A 190 -0.71 -15.53 -13.08
N THR A 191 -1.40 -15.20 -11.98
CA THR A 191 -1.92 -16.19 -11.03
C THR A 191 -3.43 -16.38 -11.27
N PRO A 192 -3.95 -17.62 -11.36
CA PRO A 192 -5.38 -17.89 -11.50
C PRO A 192 -6.18 -17.54 -10.24
N LEU A 193 -7.51 -17.63 -10.35
CA LEU A 193 -8.42 -17.62 -9.20
C LEU A 193 -7.96 -18.63 -8.14
N ASP A 194 -8.02 -18.21 -6.87
CA ASP A 194 -7.67 -19.00 -5.68
C ASP A 194 -6.23 -19.55 -5.63
N TRP A 195 -5.34 -19.06 -6.49
CA TRP A 195 -3.96 -19.54 -6.58
C TRP A 195 -3.24 -19.54 -5.23
N GLN A 196 -2.61 -20.68 -4.92
CA GLN A 196 -1.69 -20.89 -3.82
C GLN A 196 -0.26 -21.15 -4.34
N PRO A 197 0.78 -20.85 -3.54
CA PRO A 197 2.14 -21.23 -3.88
C PRO A 197 2.26 -22.74 -4.17
N GLY A 198 2.73 -23.07 -5.38
CA GLY A 198 2.85 -24.44 -5.88
C GLY A 198 1.79 -24.82 -6.92
N ASP A 199 0.70 -24.06 -7.02
CA ASP A 199 -0.29 -24.21 -8.09
C ASP A 199 0.26 -23.72 -9.43
N GLU A 200 -0.33 -24.20 -10.51
CA GLU A 200 0.00 -23.75 -11.86
C GLU A 200 -0.31 -22.26 -12.06
N VAL A 201 0.58 -21.58 -12.78
CA VAL A 201 0.43 -20.19 -13.17
C VAL A 201 -0.07 -20.07 -14.62
N ILE A 202 -0.65 -18.94 -14.96
CA ILE A 202 -1.15 -18.63 -16.30
C ILE A 202 -0.04 -17.93 -17.10
N LEU A 203 0.20 -18.40 -18.32
CA LEU A 203 1.02 -17.70 -19.30
C LEU A 203 0.25 -16.51 -19.86
N HIS A 204 0.94 -15.38 -20.06
CA HIS A 204 0.33 -14.24 -20.76
C HIS A 204 -0.24 -14.67 -22.11
N SER A 205 -1.45 -14.18 -22.41
CA SER A 205 -2.05 -14.37 -23.73
C SER A 205 -1.20 -13.69 -24.78
N PRO A 206 -0.98 -14.31 -25.94
CA PRO A 206 -0.44 -13.60 -27.09
C PRO A 206 -1.32 -12.40 -27.46
N GLU A 207 -0.69 -11.30 -27.88
CA GLU A 207 -1.37 -10.05 -28.30
C GLU A 207 -1.37 -9.87 -29.82
N THR A 208 -0.75 -10.77 -30.58
CA THR A 208 -0.64 -10.71 -32.03
C THR A 208 -1.06 -12.04 -32.67
N LEU A 209 -1.52 -11.98 -33.94
CA LEU A 209 -1.86 -13.19 -34.71
C LEU A 209 -0.68 -14.15 -34.82
N GLU A 210 0.53 -13.64 -35.08
CA GLU A 210 1.75 -14.45 -35.08
C GLU A 210 1.99 -15.11 -33.71
N GLY A 211 1.72 -14.40 -32.61
CA GLY A 211 1.82 -14.95 -31.27
C GLY A 211 0.80 -16.07 -31.00
N VAL A 212 -0.41 -15.94 -31.52
CA VAL A 212 -1.43 -17.00 -31.49
C VAL A 212 -0.96 -18.21 -32.29
N GLU A 213 -0.51 -18.03 -33.53
CA GLU A 213 0.02 -19.11 -34.37
C GLU A 213 1.19 -19.82 -33.69
N ARG A 214 2.13 -19.05 -33.09
CA ARG A 214 3.26 -19.60 -32.35
C ARG A 214 2.84 -20.41 -31.12
N ARG A 215 1.83 -19.94 -30.36
CA ARG A 215 1.27 -20.68 -29.20
C ARG A 215 0.61 -21.98 -29.66
N MET A 216 -0.17 -21.93 -30.74
CA MET A 216 -0.89 -23.10 -31.25
C MET A 216 0.01 -24.12 -31.94
N ALA A 217 1.16 -23.69 -32.49
CA ALA A 217 2.16 -24.60 -33.08
C ALA A 217 3.15 -25.20 -32.07
N GLY A 218 3.21 -24.66 -30.84
CA GLY A 218 4.15 -25.07 -29.80
C GLY A 218 3.72 -26.32 -29.01
N PRO A 219 4.43 -26.65 -27.91
CA PRO A 219 3.99 -27.67 -26.96
C PRO A 219 2.62 -27.34 -26.39
N GLN A 220 1.73 -28.34 -26.33
CA GLN A 220 0.34 -28.17 -25.90
C GLN A 220 0.08 -28.57 -24.44
N ASP A 221 1.14 -28.93 -23.68
CA ASP A 221 1.01 -29.25 -22.26
C ASP A 221 0.50 -28.03 -21.48
N GLY A 222 -0.65 -28.19 -20.81
CA GLY A 222 -1.30 -27.12 -20.06
C GLY A 222 -1.96 -26.05 -20.92
N VAL A 223 -1.99 -26.19 -22.25
CA VAL A 223 -2.70 -25.27 -23.16
C VAL A 223 -4.14 -25.75 -23.34
N VAL A 224 -5.09 -24.98 -22.82
CA VAL A 224 -6.52 -25.20 -23.09
C VAL A 224 -6.94 -24.45 -24.35
N ASP A 225 -6.42 -23.23 -24.51
CA ASP A 225 -6.60 -22.38 -25.70
C ASP A 225 -5.43 -21.39 -25.80
N PHE A 226 -5.31 -20.63 -26.89
CA PHE A 226 -4.21 -19.68 -27.10
C PHE A 226 -4.11 -18.64 -25.98
N TYR A 227 -5.26 -18.21 -25.44
CA TYR A 227 -5.36 -17.24 -24.35
C TYR A 227 -5.37 -17.88 -22.96
N LEU A 228 -5.55 -19.20 -22.86
CA LEU A 228 -5.63 -19.94 -21.61
C LEU A 228 -4.63 -21.10 -21.62
N ALA A 229 -3.40 -20.77 -21.24
CA ALA A 229 -2.34 -21.75 -21.04
C ALA A 229 -1.79 -21.65 -19.63
N LYS A 230 -1.56 -22.80 -19.01
CA LYS A 230 -1.00 -22.94 -17.68
C LYS A 230 0.34 -23.64 -17.72
N LYS A 231 1.20 -23.33 -16.75
CA LYS A 231 2.44 -24.07 -16.51
C LYS A 231 2.72 -24.21 -15.02
N LYS A 232 3.49 -25.22 -14.64
CA LYS A 232 4.16 -25.28 -13.35
C LYS A 232 5.40 -24.38 -13.35
N LEU A 233 5.73 -23.83 -12.19
CA LEU A 233 6.95 -23.06 -11.94
C LEU A 233 8.09 -23.94 -11.42
#